data_AF-A0A960LVI7-F1
#
_entry.id   AF-A0A960LVI7-F1
#
_cell.length_a   1.000
_cell.length_b   1.000
_cell.length_c   1.000
_cell.angle_alpha   90.00
_cell.angle_beta   90.00
_cell.angle_gamma   90.00
#
_symmetry.space_group_name_H-M   'P 1'
#
loop_
_entity.id
_entity.type
_entity.pdbx_description
1 polymer ?
#
loop_
_entity_poly.entity_id
_entity_poly.type
_entity_poly.pdbx_seq_one_letter_code
_entity_poly.pdbx_strand_id
1 'polypeptide(L)'
;MKPWQHLLPLFVIALAVCLRLSAWHDFRASALFWVGDGGHDRTLYHQAAISVAGGEILPETAFRFLPLYPWLLGGLYAACGPHLSLAGWLGMGLDLATLWLLMVLARRSGATRAMAAMAGLIYAAYPLATLYSLVTMPNSLNALMIILLVLSFRAASPFRPLAGLGVGLLAGLASLGFAGAIPMTLAGLVVVLLQEKRSALAGVAISLLALSVVLLPVALHNARVEGQWTGLTTHSGFNLYLGNHEKATGYPVRVLDFRMSASDLLDDAHTHAETMAGQHLSGAESSRWWRDQARAFWRNHPFTATMLTAKKGLLFWNHRDVDDLRLVEQFRLLTGRFPIPPWPDFLPIGLLGLIGLSLVRNENRMRVMVLAGMLGLILFFITARYRLTFAPVLLAMGAAAVSQRMAARQYRSLAVCTVLAALVAWLPFTIPSQASVDAYNASLQLLQQNQLEAAEAILAPALSADPDNPNLNHALGSLRFQQERYTEAAAAFQRCADREPNHPNARFNQGLSLARAGLLCEGLAALRAIPNPSDKEADLLEALAQHCDG
;
A
#
# COMPACT_ATOMS: atom_id res chain seq x y z
N MET A 1 29.64 -32.50 0.58
CA MET A 1 28.32 -31.84 0.71
C MET A 1 27.27 -32.71 0.02
N LYS A 2 26.08 -32.89 0.61
CA LYS A 2 25.07 -33.78 0.03
C LYS A 2 24.44 -33.15 -1.24
N PRO A 3 24.28 -33.89 -2.35
CA PRO A 3 23.86 -33.34 -3.65
C PRO A 3 22.52 -32.59 -3.61
N TRP A 4 21.56 -33.02 -2.79
CA TRP A 4 20.27 -32.36 -2.59
C TRP A 4 20.36 -30.91 -2.10
N GLN A 5 21.46 -30.51 -1.44
CA GLN A 5 21.63 -29.14 -0.96
C GLN A 5 21.80 -28.10 -2.10
N HIS A 6 22.10 -28.55 -3.32
CA HIS A 6 22.14 -27.68 -4.51
C HIS A 6 20.75 -27.50 -5.14
N LEU A 7 19.85 -28.47 -4.93
CA LEU A 7 18.48 -28.45 -5.45
C LEU A 7 17.52 -27.65 -4.57
N LEU A 8 17.87 -27.41 -3.31
CA LEU A 8 16.98 -26.76 -2.34
C LEU A 8 16.48 -25.37 -2.80
N PRO A 9 17.32 -24.43 -3.30
CA PRO A 9 16.82 -23.15 -3.79
C PRO A 9 15.88 -23.29 -5.01
N LEU A 10 16.15 -24.25 -5.89
CA LEU A 10 15.29 -24.53 -7.06
C LEU A 10 13.93 -25.07 -6.62
N PHE A 11 13.91 -25.95 -5.60
CA PHE A 11 12.68 -26.43 -5.00
C PHE A 11 11.84 -25.30 -4.41
N VAL A 12 12.46 -24.36 -3.67
CA VAL A 12 11.74 -23.20 -3.10
C VAL A 12 11.13 -22.33 -4.22
N ILE A 13 11.87 -22.06 -5.29
CA ILE A 13 11.36 -21.30 -6.43
C ILE A 13 10.21 -22.04 -7.12
N ALA A 14 10.35 -23.35 -7.37
CA ALA A 14 9.30 -24.16 -7.98
C ALA A 14 8.02 -24.16 -7.13
N LEU A 15 8.14 -24.31 -5.81
CA LEU A 15 7.01 -24.22 -4.89
C LEU A 15 6.37 -22.82 -4.94
N ALA A 16 7.17 -21.75 -4.92
CA ALA A 16 6.67 -20.39 -5.02
C ALA A 16 5.90 -20.19 -6.33
N VAL A 17 6.44 -20.64 -7.47
CA VAL A 17 5.74 -20.60 -8.77
C VAL A 17 4.38 -21.31 -8.69
N CYS A 18 4.33 -22.53 -8.14
CA CYS A 18 3.06 -23.25 -7.98
C CYS A 18 2.06 -22.49 -7.11
N LEU A 19 2.50 -21.91 -5.99
CA LEU A 19 1.64 -21.11 -5.11
C LEU A 19 1.09 -19.87 -5.82
N ARG A 20 1.94 -19.13 -6.56
CA ARG A 20 1.51 -17.94 -7.32
C ARG A 20 0.55 -18.31 -8.44
N LEU A 21 0.81 -19.39 -9.19
CA LEU A 21 -0.08 -19.85 -10.26
C LEU A 21 -1.44 -20.34 -9.74
N SER A 22 -1.45 -21.03 -8.59
CA SER A 22 -2.71 -21.41 -7.93
C SER A 22 -3.48 -20.19 -7.48
N ALA A 23 -2.83 -19.24 -6.80
CA ALA A 23 -3.48 -18.01 -6.36
C ALA A 23 -3.94 -17.15 -7.55
N TRP A 24 -3.19 -17.15 -8.66
CA TRP A 24 -3.56 -16.49 -9.91
C TRP A 24 -4.84 -17.08 -10.51
N HIS A 25 -4.98 -18.41 -10.49
CA HIS A 25 -6.17 -19.09 -10.99
C HIS A 25 -7.44 -18.70 -10.23
N ASP A 26 -7.36 -18.63 -8.91
CA ASP A 26 -8.47 -18.19 -8.07
C ASP A 26 -8.71 -16.67 -8.23
N PHE A 27 -7.63 -15.88 -8.26
CA PHE A 27 -7.69 -14.43 -8.42
C PHE A 27 -8.41 -14.01 -9.69
N ARG A 28 -8.02 -14.56 -10.85
CA ARG A 28 -8.61 -14.22 -12.16
C ARG A 28 -10.08 -14.60 -12.31
N ALA A 29 -10.55 -15.58 -11.52
CA ALA A 29 -11.94 -16.01 -11.49
C ALA A 29 -12.77 -15.18 -10.50
N SER A 30 -12.11 -14.51 -9.57
CA SER A 30 -12.75 -13.72 -8.52
C SER A 30 -13.13 -12.33 -8.99
N ALA A 31 -14.06 -11.73 -8.25
CA ALA A 31 -14.48 -10.37 -8.47
C ALA A 31 -13.32 -9.36 -8.31
N LEU A 32 -12.27 -9.71 -7.54
CA LEU A 32 -11.06 -8.90 -7.35
C LEU A 32 -10.23 -8.70 -8.60
N PHE A 33 -10.33 -9.57 -9.60
CA PHE A 33 -9.55 -9.41 -10.83
C PHE A 33 -9.90 -8.10 -11.52
N TRP A 34 -11.20 -7.79 -11.56
CA TRP A 34 -11.73 -6.61 -12.22
C TRP A 34 -11.37 -5.34 -11.45
N VAL A 35 -10.89 -4.37 -12.20
CA VAL A 35 -10.53 -3.04 -11.72
C VAL A 35 -11.54 -2.10 -12.38
N GLY A 36 -12.65 -1.81 -11.70
CA GLY A 36 -13.68 -0.90 -12.20
C GLY A 36 -13.22 0.56 -12.18
N ASP A 37 -14.08 1.46 -12.64
CA ASP A 37 -13.83 2.91 -12.73
C ASP A 37 -13.83 3.62 -11.36
N GLY A 38 -14.07 2.90 -10.26
CA GLY A 38 -14.30 3.45 -8.93
C GLY A 38 -13.06 3.97 -8.17
N GLY A 39 -12.05 4.52 -8.85
CA GLY A 39 -10.99 5.31 -8.21
C GLY A 39 -10.11 4.60 -7.17
N HIS A 40 -10.03 3.26 -7.16
CA HIS A 40 -9.17 2.51 -6.24
C HIS A 40 -7.68 2.64 -6.65
N ASP A 41 -6.75 2.47 -5.71
CA ASP A 41 -5.29 2.52 -5.96
C ASP A 41 -4.88 1.74 -7.23
N ARG A 42 -5.41 0.52 -7.37
CA ARG A 42 -5.13 -0.37 -8.52
C ARG A 42 -5.61 0.20 -9.85
N THR A 43 -6.75 0.89 -9.86
CA THR A 43 -7.31 1.57 -11.04
C THR A 43 -6.39 2.69 -11.46
N LEU A 44 -5.90 3.50 -10.51
CA LEU A 44 -4.99 4.61 -10.79
C LEU A 44 -3.68 4.15 -11.43
N TYR A 45 -3.05 3.09 -10.89
CA TYR A 45 -1.83 2.54 -11.48
C TYR A 45 -2.08 1.91 -12.86
N HIS A 46 -3.23 1.25 -13.06
CA HIS A 46 -3.59 0.68 -14.35
C HIS A 46 -3.81 1.75 -15.42
N GLN A 47 -4.60 2.78 -15.12
CA GLN A 47 -4.88 3.90 -16.02
C GLN A 47 -3.62 4.68 -16.36
N ALA A 48 -2.76 4.97 -15.37
CA ALA A 48 -1.48 5.64 -15.65
C ALA A 48 -0.56 4.80 -16.56
N ALA A 49 -0.55 3.47 -16.40
CA ALA A 49 0.19 2.61 -17.33
C ALA A 49 -0.40 2.63 -18.74
N ILE A 50 -1.73 2.71 -18.89
CA ILE A 50 -2.39 2.89 -20.21
C ILE A 50 -1.99 4.23 -20.82
N SER A 51 -2.02 5.34 -20.07
CA SER A 51 -1.57 6.65 -20.55
C SER A 51 -0.13 6.64 -21.03
N VAL A 52 0.78 6.03 -20.26
CA VAL A 52 2.18 5.86 -20.66
C VAL A 52 2.31 5.04 -21.94
N ALA A 53 1.51 3.97 -22.09
CA ALA A 53 1.50 3.15 -23.31
C ALA A 53 0.99 3.94 -24.53
N GLY A 54 0.09 4.90 -24.31
CA GLY A 54 -0.39 5.86 -25.31
C GLY A 54 0.60 7.00 -25.63
N GLY A 55 1.76 7.06 -24.98
CA GLY A 55 2.80 8.07 -25.19
C GLY A 55 2.84 9.19 -24.15
N GLU A 56 1.89 9.24 -23.22
CA GLU A 56 1.87 10.22 -22.14
C GLU A 56 2.77 9.78 -20.98
N ILE A 57 4.10 9.90 -21.17
CA ILE A 57 5.09 9.51 -20.16
C ILE A 57 5.07 10.45 -18.94
N LEU A 58 4.86 11.74 -19.20
CA LEU A 58 4.69 12.77 -18.18
C LEU A 58 3.22 13.25 -18.26
N PRO A 59 2.43 13.10 -17.18
CA PRO A 59 1.03 13.49 -17.20
C PRO A 59 0.86 15.00 -17.30
N GLU A 60 -0.30 15.47 -17.78
CA GLU A 60 -0.60 16.91 -17.82
C GLU A 60 -0.59 17.57 -16.42
N THR A 61 -0.90 16.79 -15.38
CA THR A 61 -0.88 17.22 -13.98
C THR A 61 0.44 16.82 -13.29
N ALA A 62 0.68 17.36 -12.08
CA ALA A 62 1.79 16.88 -11.27
C ALA A 62 1.55 15.44 -10.81
N PHE A 63 2.63 14.68 -10.62
CA PHE A 63 2.55 13.28 -10.22
C PHE A 63 1.83 13.12 -8.87
N ARG A 64 0.66 12.47 -8.87
CA ARG A 64 -0.08 12.09 -7.65
C ARG A 64 0.60 10.93 -6.90
N PHE A 65 1.27 10.04 -7.63
CA PHE A 65 2.04 8.90 -7.12
C PHE A 65 3.36 8.72 -7.87
N LEU A 66 4.24 7.88 -7.32
CA LEU A 66 5.59 7.66 -7.84
C LEU A 66 5.57 6.91 -9.19
N PRO A 67 6.31 7.37 -10.22
CA PRO A 67 6.03 6.98 -11.60
C PRO A 67 6.71 5.69 -12.09
N LEU A 68 7.66 5.10 -11.35
CA LEU A 68 8.45 3.98 -11.87
C LEU A 68 7.58 2.78 -12.27
N TYR A 69 6.59 2.42 -11.46
CA TYR A 69 5.73 1.27 -11.76
C TYR A 69 4.83 1.51 -12.99
N PRO A 70 4.08 2.64 -13.09
CA PRO A 70 3.39 3.01 -14.32
C PRO A 70 4.30 3.03 -15.56
N TRP A 71 5.52 3.55 -15.45
CA TRP A 71 6.45 3.57 -16.58
C TRP A 71 6.86 2.17 -17.03
N LEU A 72 7.19 1.29 -16.09
CA LEU A 72 7.56 -0.09 -16.37
C LEU A 72 6.39 -0.87 -17.00
N LEU A 73 5.20 -0.78 -16.41
CA LEU A 73 4.02 -1.47 -16.90
C LEU A 73 3.52 -0.88 -18.22
N GLY A 74 3.56 0.44 -18.38
CA GLY A 74 3.17 1.14 -19.59
C GLY A 74 4.05 0.82 -20.79
N GLY A 75 5.37 0.70 -20.60
CA GLY A 75 6.26 0.20 -21.65
C GLY A 75 5.92 -1.23 -22.09
N LEU A 76 5.51 -2.08 -21.15
CA LEU A 76 5.05 -3.44 -21.44
C LEU A 76 3.69 -3.45 -22.16
N TYR A 77 2.77 -2.56 -21.76
CA TYR A 77 1.48 -2.36 -22.44
C TYR A 77 1.63 -1.80 -23.85
N ALA A 78 2.61 -0.91 -24.09
CA ALA A 78 2.89 -0.40 -25.44
C ALA A 78 3.31 -1.54 -26.41
N ALA A 79 4.00 -2.57 -25.89
CA ALA A 79 4.46 -3.70 -26.70
C ALA A 79 3.40 -4.80 -26.89
N CYS A 80 2.55 -5.04 -25.89
CA CYS A 80 1.66 -6.21 -25.85
C CYS A 80 0.16 -5.88 -25.76
N GLY A 81 -0.20 -4.60 -25.66
CA GLY A 81 -1.56 -4.14 -25.37
C GLY A 81 -1.86 -4.09 -23.86
N PRO A 82 -2.80 -3.22 -23.43
CA PRO A 82 -3.17 -3.09 -22.03
C PRO A 82 -4.09 -4.24 -21.59
N HIS A 83 -3.56 -5.15 -20.76
CA HIS A 83 -4.36 -6.19 -20.13
C HIS A 83 -3.92 -6.42 -18.67
N LEU A 84 -4.89 -6.59 -17.77
CA LEU A 84 -4.63 -6.84 -16.34
C LEU A 84 -3.80 -8.11 -16.10
N SER A 85 -3.95 -9.13 -16.96
CA SER A 85 -3.16 -10.36 -16.91
C SER A 85 -1.65 -10.09 -16.97
N LEU A 86 -1.26 -9.15 -17.83
CA LEU A 86 0.14 -8.80 -18.06
C LEU A 86 0.75 -8.10 -16.84
N ALA A 87 -0.04 -7.29 -16.12
CA ALA A 87 0.38 -6.70 -14.85
C ALA A 87 0.61 -7.75 -13.76
N GLY A 88 -0.28 -8.74 -13.64
CA GLY A 88 -0.11 -9.86 -12.72
C GLY A 88 1.11 -10.72 -13.06
N TRP A 89 1.40 -10.95 -14.34
CA TRP A 89 2.57 -11.70 -14.77
C TRP A 89 3.88 -10.97 -14.49
N LEU A 90 3.91 -9.65 -14.73
CA LEU A 90 5.01 -8.78 -14.34
C LEU A 90 5.23 -8.85 -12.82
N GLY A 91 4.18 -8.67 -12.02
CA GLY A 91 4.25 -8.72 -10.56
C GLY A 91 4.78 -10.05 -10.02
N MET A 92 4.28 -11.18 -10.53
CA MET A 92 4.80 -12.52 -10.18
C MET A 92 6.28 -12.68 -10.55
N GLY A 93 6.69 -12.21 -11.74
CA GLY A 93 8.10 -12.26 -12.17
C GLY A 93 9.01 -11.45 -11.24
N LEU A 94 8.61 -10.23 -10.87
CA LEU A 94 9.33 -9.36 -9.94
C LEU A 94 9.42 -9.99 -8.54
N ASP A 95 8.35 -10.63 -8.06
CA ASP A 95 8.31 -11.31 -6.76
C ASP A 95 9.24 -12.54 -6.73
N LEU A 96 9.22 -13.37 -7.76
CA LEU A 96 10.09 -14.54 -7.87
C LEU A 96 11.58 -14.14 -7.99
N ALA A 97 11.87 -13.07 -8.73
CA ALA A 97 13.22 -12.49 -8.77
C ALA A 97 13.66 -12.00 -7.38
N THR A 98 12.75 -11.33 -6.65
CA THR A 98 13.00 -10.87 -5.27
C THR A 98 13.30 -12.04 -4.33
N LEU A 99 12.53 -13.12 -4.42
CA LEU A 99 12.73 -14.34 -3.62
C LEU A 99 14.10 -14.96 -3.91
N TRP A 100 14.49 -15.08 -5.18
CA TRP A 100 15.82 -15.56 -5.55
C TRP A 100 16.93 -14.67 -4.96
N LEU A 101 16.81 -13.36 -5.11
CA LEU A 101 17.79 -12.40 -4.59
C LEU A 101 17.84 -12.39 -3.06
N LEU A 102 16.73 -12.66 -2.36
CA LEU A 102 16.69 -12.88 -0.91
C LEU A 102 17.61 -14.04 -0.52
N MET A 103 17.51 -15.17 -1.24
CA MET A 103 18.34 -16.33 -0.93
C MET A 103 19.82 -16.04 -1.23
N VAL A 104 20.10 -15.31 -2.32
CA VAL A 104 21.46 -14.86 -2.65
C VAL A 104 22.01 -13.91 -1.58
N LEU A 105 21.24 -12.92 -1.15
CA LEU A 105 21.64 -11.95 -0.12
C LEU A 105 21.89 -12.67 1.22
N ALA A 106 21.00 -13.59 1.62
CA ALA A 106 21.16 -14.40 2.83
C ALA A 106 22.48 -15.18 2.78
N ARG A 107 22.75 -15.86 1.67
CA ARG A 107 23.99 -16.64 1.46
C ARG A 107 25.23 -15.76 1.50
N ARG A 108 25.19 -14.62 0.81
CA ARG A 108 26.30 -13.66 0.81
C ARG A 108 26.54 -13.07 2.19
N SER A 109 25.52 -12.96 3.03
CA SER A 109 25.60 -12.48 4.42
C SER A 109 26.01 -13.58 5.42
N GLY A 110 26.31 -14.80 4.96
CA GLY A 110 26.78 -15.90 5.80
C GLY A 110 25.71 -16.89 6.28
N ALA A 111 24.50 -16.85 5.73
CA ALA A 111 23.49 -17.87 5.98
C ALA A 111 23.92 -19.23 5.41
N THR A 112 23.59 -20.35 6.06
CA THR A 112 23.68 -21.68 5.45
C THR A 112 22.68 -21.82 4.30
N ARG A 113 22.87 -22.80 3.39
CA ARG A 113 21.90 -23.05 2.30
C ARG A 113 20.51 -23.40 2.83
N ALA A 114 20.45 -24.20 3.89
CA ALA A 114 19.20 -24.57 4.54
C ALA A 114 18.49 -23.33 5.12
N MET A 115 19.21 -22.45 5.79
CA MET A 115 18.61 -21.25 6.39
C MET A 115 18.20 -20.20 5.35
N ALA A 116 18.97 -20.05 4.26
CA ALA A 116 18.56 -19.21 3.13
C ALA A 116 17.29 -19.75 2.45
N ALA A 117 17.20 -21.07 2.24
CA ALA A 117 15.99 -21.69 1.70
C ALA A 117 14.80 -21.58 2.65
N MET A 118 15.01 -21.70 3.97
CA MET A 118 13.96 -21.50 4.96
C MET A 118 13.41 -20.06 4.90
N ALA A 119 14.28 -19.05 4.83
CA ALA A 119 13.86 -17.67 4.60
C ALA A 119 13.07 -17.52 3.28
N GLY A 120 13.51 -18.20 2.21
CA GLY A 120 12.78 -18.23 0.94
C GLY A 120 11.41 -18.89 1.05
N LEU A 121 11.27 -19.98 1.80
CA LEU A 121 9.98 -20.65 2.06
C LEU A 121 9.05 -19.76 2.87
N ILE A 122 9.57 -19.07 3.89
CA ILE A 122 8.79 -18.11 4.68
C ILE A 122 8.23 -16.99 3.78
N TYR A 123 9.06 -16.44 2.89
CA TYR A 123 8.60 -15.42 1.94
C TYR A 123 7.62 -15.99 0.91
N ALA A 124 7.87 -17.19 0.37
CA ALA A 124 7.00 -17.87 -0.57
C ALA A 124 5.60 -18.14 0.03
N ALA A 125 5.55 -18.55 1.29
CA ALA A 125 4.31 -18.84 1.98
C ALA A 125 3.62 -17.59 2.57
N TYR A 126 4.21 -16.40 2.43
CA TYR A 126 3.60 -15.18 2.96
C TYR A 126 2.40 -14.74 2.09
N PRO A 127 1.15 -14.73 2.61
CA PRO A 127 -0.04 -14.39 1.83
C PRO A 127 0.02 -13.03 1.16
N LEU A 128 0.54 -12.04 1.89
CA LEU A 128 0.62 -10.66 1.42
C LEU A 128 1.56 -10.53 0.21
N ALA A 129 2.75 -11.15 0.27
CA ALA A 129 3.68 -11.18 -0.86
C ALA A 129 3.04 -11.82 -2.10
N THR A 130 2.29 -12.91 -1.89
CA THR A 130 1.60 -13.61 -2.97
C THR A 130 0.55 -12.72 -3.61
N LEU A 131 -0.40 -12.18 -2.85
CA LEU A 131 -1.49 -11.38 -3.41
C LEU A 131 -1.03 -10.05 -4.03
N TYR A 132 -0.09 -9.36 -3.39
CA TYR A 132 0.46 -8.11 -3.94
C TYR A 132 1.25 -8.33 -5.24
N SER A 133 1.70 -9.57 -5.51
CA SER A 133 2.31 -9.92 -6.80
C SER A 133 1.29 -10.12 -7.93
N LEU A 134 -0.01 -10.28 -7.63
CA LEU A 134 -1.05 -10.54 -8.63
C LEU A 134 -1.80 -9.27 -9.06
N VAL A 135 -1.75 -8.21 -8.26
CA VAL A 135 -2.50 -6.97 -8.48
C VAL A 135 -1.65 -5.88 -9.13
N THR A 136 -2.31 -4.91 -9.75
CA THR A 136 -1.71 -3.73 -10.40
C THR A 136 -1.17 -2.73 -9.37
N MET A 137 -0.10 -3.09 -8.66
CA MET A 137 0.48 -2.29 -7.57
C MET A 137 2.02 -2.33 -7.60
N PRO A 138 2.70 -1.28 -7.09
CA PRO A 138 4.16 -1.18 -7.11
C PRO A 138 4.88 -2.08 -6.09
N ASN A 139 4.18 -2.77 -5.19
CA ASN A 139 4.78 -3.42 -4.01
C ASN A 139 5.87 -4.45 -4.36
N SER A 140 5.63 -5.33 -5.35
CA SER A 140 6.64 -6.30 -5.79
C SER A 140 7.85 -5.64 -6.45
N LEU A 141 7.63 -4.55 -7.19
CA LEU A 141 8.72 -3.75 -7.77
C LEU A 141 9.54 -3.07 -6.67
N ASN A 142 8.88 -2.51 -5.66
CA ASN A 142 9.54 -1.83 -4.54
C ASN A 142 10.40 -2.81 -3.73
N ALA A 143 9.88 -4.00 -3.43
CA ALA A 143 10.63 -5.06 -2.76
C ALA A 143 11.89 -5.47 -3.55
N LEU A 144 11.75 -5.62 -4.89
CA LEU A 144 12.87 -5.90 -5.78
C LEU A 144 13.92 -4.77 -5.78
N MET A 145 13.48 -3.52 -5.89
CA MET A 145 14.37 -2.36 -5.92
C MET A 145 15.14 -2.22 -4.61
N ILE A 146 14.51 -2.46 -3.45
CA ILE A 146 15.18 -2.38 -2.16
C ILE A 146 16.25 -3.48 -2.01
N ILE A 147 15.96 -4.73 -2.41
CA ILE A 147 16.97 -5.78 -2.30
C ILE A 147 18.13 -5.58 -3.29
N LEU A 148 17.85 -5.09 -4.50
CA LEU A 148 18.89 -4.71 -5.46
C LEU A 148 19.75 -3.56 -4.93
N LEU A 149 19.13 -2.54 -4.31
CA LEU A 149 19.84 -1.42 -3.72
C LEU A 149 20.81 -1.91 -2.64
N VAL A 150 20.36 -2.76 -1.72
CA VAL A 150 21.23 -3.37 -0.69
C VAL A 150 22.37 -4.19 -1.30
N LEU A 151 22.08 -5.01 -2.32
CA LEU A 151 23.09 -5.80 -3.03
C LEU A 151 24.12 -4.92 -3.75
N SER A 152 23.70 -3.79 -4.33
CA SER A 152 24.58 -2.85 -5.02
C SER A 152 25.59 -2.20 -4.07
N PHE A 153 25.14 -1.74 -2.89
CA PHE A 153 26.02 -1.21 -1.85
C PHE A 153 27.00 -2.25 -1.31
N ARG A 154 26.61 -3.52 -1.30
CA ARG A 154 27.47 -4.64 -0.89
C ARG A 154 28.52 -4.97 -1.96
N ALA A 155 28.17 -4.88 -3.23
CA ALA A 155 29.08 -5.10 -4.35
C ALA A 155 30.06 -3.92 -4.55
N ALA A 156 29.66 -2.71 -4.16
CA ALA A 156 30.44 -1.48 -4.27
C ALA A 156 31.50 -1.34 -3.16
N SER A 157 32.45 -2.27 -3.09
CA SER A 157 33.60 -2.19 -2.18
C SER A 157 34.88 -2.64 -2.92
N PRO A 158 35.85 -1.74 -3.19
CA PRO A 158 35.87 -0.31 -2.80
C PRO A 158 34.87 0.56 -3.60
N PHE A 159 34.38 1.63 -2.98
CA PHE A 159 33.35 2.52 -3.50
C PHE A 159 33.91 3.57 -4.48
N ARG A 160 34.34 3.09 -5.66
CA ARG A 160 34.93 3.90 -6.74
C ARG A 160 33.86 4.65 -7.56
N PRO A 161 34.23 5.69 -8.35
CA PRO A 161 33.36 6.40 -9.29
C PRO A 161 32.32 5.55 -10.04
N LEU A 162 32.75 4.48 -10.70
CA LEU A 162 31.85 3.61 -11.47
C LEU A 162 30.85 2.85 -10.58
N ALA A 163 31.28 2.42 -9.40
CA ALA A 163 30.39 1.79 -8.42
C ALA A 163 29.40 2.83 -7.85
N GLY A 164 29.87 4.05 -7.60
CA GLY A 164 29.04 5.19 -7.22
C GLY A 164 27.97 5.50 -8.26
N LEU A 165 28.32 5.52 -9.54
CA LEU A 165 27.38 5.71 -10.65
C LEU A 165 26.28 4.64 -10.63
N GLY A 166 26.66 3.35 -10.57
CA GLY A 166 25.70 2.25 -10.53
C GLY A 166 24.76 2.31 -9.32
N VAL A 167 25.30 2.59 -8.13
CA VAL A 167 24.50 2.76 -6.90
C VAL A 167 23.58 3.97 -7.00
N GLY A 168 24.07 5.10 -7.53
CA GLY A 168 23.29 6.33 -7.67
C GLY A 168 22.14 6.21 -8.66
N LEU A 169 22.37 5.58 -9.82
CA LEU A 169 21.32 5.31 -10.80
C LEU A 169 20.24 4.39 -10.23
N LEU A 170 20.64 3.28 -9.59
CA LEU A 170 19.71 2.35 -8.97
C LEU A 170 18.94 2.99 -7.80
N ALA A 171 19.61 3.80 -6.99
CA ALA A 171 18.97 4.54 -5.90
C ALA A 171 17.97 5.58 -6.41
N GLY A 172 18.30 6.28 -7.50
CA GLY A 172 17.40 7.19 -8.19
C GLY A 172 16.15 6.46 -8.69
N LEU A 173 16.32 5.35 -9.41
CA LEU A 173 15.20 4.52 -9.88
C LEU A 173 14.37 4.00 -8.71
N ALA A 174 15.00 3.41 -7.69
CA ALA A 174 14.31 2.92 -6.50
C ALA A 174 13.49 4.03 -5.82
N SER A 175 13.99 5.27 -5.80
CA SER A 175 13.30 6.44 -5.23
C SER A 175 12.09 6.90 -6.05
N LEU A 176 12.07 6.61 -7.35
CA LEU A 176 10.90 6.80 -8.23
C LEU A 176 9.84 5.71 -8.09
N GLY A 177 10.08 4.64 -7.32
CA GLY A 177 9.06 3.65 -6.94
C GLY A 177 8.71 3.70 -5.46
N PHE A 178 9.68 4.03 -4.61
CA PHE A 178 9.55 4.11 -3.17
C PHE A 178 10.42 5.23 -2.59
N ALA A 179 9.80 6.32 -2.17
CA ALA A 179 10.51 7.50 -1.64
C ALA A 179 11.43 7.18 -0.44
N GLY A 180 11.13 6.13 0.33
CA GLY A 180 11.98 5.66 1.42
C GLY A 180 13.37 5.17 0.96
N ALA A 181 13.59 4.93 -0.34
CA ALA A 181 14.91 4.59 -0.87
C ALA A 181 15.91 5.76 -0.77
N ILE A 182 15.44 7.01 -0.71
CA ILE A 182 16.30 8.20 -0.52
C ILE A 182 17.02 8.14 0.84
N PRO A 183 16.34 8.12 2.00
CA PRO A 183 17.02 8.05 3.29
C PRO A 183 17.84 6.77 3.44
N MET A 184 17.42 5.64 2.85
CA MET A 184 18.24 4.42 2.81
C MET A 184 19.58 4.65 2.11
N THR A 185 19.55 5.28 0.94
CA THR A 185 20.74 5.56 0.13
C THR A 185 21.67 6.52 0.86
N LEU A 186 21.13 7.63 1.38
CA LEU A 186 21.92 8.62 2.12
C LEU A 186 22.61 7.98 3.34
N ALA A 187 21.89 7.17 4.11
CA ALA A 187 22.45 6.47 5.24
C ALA A 187 23.55 5.46 4.84
N GLY A 188 23.36 4.75 3.72
CA GLY A 188 24.37 3.88 3.13
C GLY A 188 25.64 4.62 2.71
N LEU A 189 25.49 5.78 2.05
CA LEU A 189 26.61 6.63 1.63
C LEU A 189 27.36 7.22 2.83
N VAL A 190 26.66 7.60 3.90
CA VAL A 190 27.31 8.02 5.16
C VAL A 190 28.19 6.90 5.72
N VAL A 191 27.67 5.66 5.78
CA VAL A 191 28.47 4.52 6.27
C VAL A 191 29.67 4.24 5.35
N VAL A 192 29.50 4.34 4.02
CA VAL A 192 30.61 4.24 3.05
C VAL A 192 31.69 5.29 3.34
N LEU A 193 31.31 6.56 3.53
CA LEU A 193 32.25 7.64 3.85
C LEU A 193 32.97 7.39 5.17
N LEU A 194 32.28 6.86 6.18
CA LEU A 194 32.89 6.55 7.48
C LEU A 194 33.90 5.38 7.40
N GLN A 195 33.62 4.38 6.55
CA GLN A 195 34.45 3.18 6.40
C GLN A 195 35.65 3.41 5.48
N GLU A 196 35.43 4.05 4.34
CA GLU A 196 36.39 4.17 3.24
C GLU A 196 37.00 5.59 3.14
N LYS A 197 36.44 6.57 3.85
CA LYS A 197 37.00 7.92 3.98
C LYS A 197 37.27 8.56 2.61
N ARG A 198 38.47 9.11 2.42
CA ARG A 198 38.85 9.86 1.21
C ARG A 198 38.75 9.03 -0.07
N SER A 199 38.96 7.71 -0.02
CA SER A 199 38.91 6.88 -1.23
C SER A 199 37.51 6.74 -1.82
N ALA A 200 36.46 7.00 -1.04
CA ALA A 200 35.07 6.91 -1.48
C ALA A 200 34.46 8.26 -1.89
N LEU A 201 35.11 9.40 -1.62
CA LEU A 201 34.53 10.74 -1.85
C LEU A 201 34.03 10.93 -3.28
N ALA A 202 34.85 10.59 -4.28
CA ALA A 202 34.47 10.70 -5.69
C ALA A 202 33.30 9.77 -6.05
N GLY A 203 33.31 8.52 -5.54
CA GLY A 203 32.21 7.58 -5.74
C GLY A 203 30.90 8.07 -5.13
N VAL A 204 30.95 8.62 -3.91
CA VAL A 204 29.79 9.16 -3.21
C VAL A 204 29.24 10.40 -3.92
N ALA A 205 30.11 11.32 -4.35
CA ALA A 205 29.71 12.49 -5.13
C ALA A 205 29.02 12.09 -6.44
N ILE A 206 29.59 11.11 -7.17
CA ILE A 206 28.99 10.59 -8.40
C ILE A 206 27.67 9.87 -8.14
N SER A 207 27.55 9.16 -7.00
CA SER A 207 26.30 8.52 -6.61
C SER A 207 25.19 9.54 -6.35
N LEU A 208 25.49 10.62 -5.62
CA LEU A 208 24.55 11.71 -5.36
C LEU A 208 24.15 12.44 -6.66
N LEU A 209 25.11 12.67 -7.56
CA LEU A 209 24.85 13.28 -8.86
C LEU A 209 23.94 12.38 -9.71
N ALA A 210 24.25 11.09 -9.82
CA ALA A 210 23.46 10.14 -10.59
C ALA A 210 22.04 9.97 -10.03
N LEU A 211 21.89 9.90 -8.71
CA LEU A 211 20.58 9.93 -8.04
C LEU A 211 19.81 11.20 -8.42
N SER A 212 20.46 12.36 -8.34
CA SER A 212 19.83 13.65 -8.67
C SER A 212 19.40 13.71 -10.14
N VAL A 213 20.24 13.23 -11.07
CA VAL A 213 19.93 13.19 -12.51
C VAL A 213 18.69 12.34 -12.79
N VAL A 214 18.50 11.22 -12.10
CA VAL A 214 17.30 10.38 -12.27
C VAL A 214 16.04 11.05 -11.72
N LEU A 215 16.15 11.76 -10.59
CA LEU A 215 15.01 12.41 -9.95
C LEU A 215 14.60 13.75 -10.59
N LEU A 216 15.57 14.45 -11.19
CA LEU A 216 15.39 15.82 -11.67
C LEU A 216 14.29 15.97 -12.72
N PRO A 217 14.11 15.09 -13.73
CA PRO A 217 13.03 15.23 -14.72
C PRO A 217 11.64 15.27 -14.08
N VAL A 218 11.39 14.42 -13.09
CA VAL A 218 10.11 14.37 -12.36
C VAL A 218 9.89 15.64 -11.54
N ALA A 219 10.94 16.10 -10.84
CA ALA A 219 10.87 17.33 -10.05
C ALA A 219 10.67 18.57 -10.94
N LEU A 220 11.34 18.65 -12.10
CA LEU A 220 11.18 19.74 -13.07
C LEU A 220 9.79 19.72 -13.71
N HIS A 221 9.28 18.55 -14.06
CA HIS A 221 7.91 18.38 -14.56
C HIS A 221 6.90 18.92 -13.55
N ASN A 222 6.94 18.41 -12.32
CA ASN A 222 6.04 18.86 -11.26
C ASN A 222 6.19 20.35 -10.98
N ALA A 223 7.42 20.89 -11.03
CA ALA A 223 7.65 22.31 -10.82
C ALA A 223 7.07 23.20 -11.93
N ARG A 224 7.12 22.74 -13.18
CA ARG A 224 6.51 23.42 -14.32
C ARG A 224 4.99 23.43 -14.21
N VAL A 225 4.39 22.28 -13.90
CA VAL A 225 2.92 22.14 -13.82
C VAL A 225 2.35 22.92 -12.65
N GLU A 226 2.99 22.88 -11.48
CA GLU A 226 2.52 23.56 -10.27
C GLU A 226 2.91 25.06 -10.23
N GLY A 227 3.75 25.53 -11.15
CA GLY A 227 4.30 26.89 -11.14
C GLY A 227 5.31 27.17 -10.01
N GLN A 228 5.78 26.14 -9.31
CA GLN A 228 6.66 26.25 -8.16
C GLN A 228 7.38 24.95 -7.83
N TRP A 229 8.52 25.03 -7.12
CA TRP A 229 9.30 23.85 -6.79
C TRP A 229 8.49 22.78 -6.04
N THR A 230 8.32 21.65 -6.70
CA THR A 230 7.54 20.51 -6.21
C THR A 230 8.39 19.26 -6.38
N GLY A 231 8.48 18.45 -5.32
CA GLY A 231 9.32 17.25 -5.30
C GLY A 231 8.76 16.12 -6.16
N LEU A 232 8.78 14.89 -5.65
CA LEU A 232 8.34 13.73 -6.43
C LEU A 232 6.82 13.62 -6.57
N THR A 233 6.06 14.10 -5.57
CA THR A 233 4.59 14.08 -5.57
C THR A 233 3.98 15.25 -4.82
N THR A 234 2.72 15.56 -5.13
CA THR A 234 1.92 16.62 -4.49
C THR A 234 1.15 16.17 -3.25
N HIS A 235 1.17 14.88 -2.87
CA HIS A 235 0.40 14.39 -1.70
C HIS A 235 1.26 13.95 -0.51
N SER A 236 2.58 14.12 -0.59
CA SER A 236 3.48 13.80 0.53
C SER A 236 3.09 14.50 1.84
N GLY A 237 2.54 15.71 1.76
CA GLY A 237 2.06 16.42 2.92
C GLY A 237 0.81 15.86 3.57
N PHE A 238 -0.19 15.52 2.77
CA PHE A 238 -1.38 14.85 3.28
C PHE A 238 -1.05 13.50 3.90
N ASN A 239 -0.20 12.70 3.23
CA ASN A 239 0.29 11.43 3.79
C ASN A 239 1.01 11.63 5.13
N LEU A 240 1.78 12.71 5.29
CA LEU A 240 2.42 13.03 6.56
C LEU A 240 1.37 13.35 7.63
N TYR A 241 0.36 14.14 7.28
CA TYR A 241 -0.75 14.47 8.18
C TYR A 241 -1.55 13.24 8.62
N LEU A 242 -1.89 12.31 7.71
CA LEU A 242 -2.61 11.06 8.05
C LEU A 242 -1.98 10.30 9.24
N GLY A 243 -0.66 10.39 9.37
CA GLY A 243 0.08 9.79 10.47
C GLY A 243 0.29 10.70 11.68
N ASN A 244 0.12 12.02 11.57
CA ASN A 244 0.59 13.00 12.53
C ASN A 244 -0.47 14.05 12.86
N HIS A 245 -1.57 13.59 13.47
CA HIS A 245 -2.64 14.43 14.01
C HIS A 245 -3.19 13.80 15.30
N GLU A 246 -4.04 14.53 16.04
CA GLU A 246 -4.53 14.09 17.36
C GLU A 246 -5.23 12.74 17.37
N LYS A 247 -6.06 12.47 16.35
CA LYS A 247 -6.79 11.20 16.17
C LYS A 247 -5.95 10.06 15.55
N ALA A 248 -4.67 10.27 15.24
CA ALA A 248 -3.88 9.30 14.50
C ALA A 248 -3.54 8.10 15.39
N THR A 249 -3.79 6.89 14.90
CA THR A 249 -3.60 5.66 15.68
C THR A 249 -2.26 4.98 15.42
N GLY A 250 -1.56 5.41 14.37
CA GLY A 250 -0.33 4.80 13.84
C GLY A 250 -0.57 3.98 12.56
N TYR A 251 -1.82 3.63 12.28
CA TYR A 251 -2.29 3.13 10.98
C TYR A 251 -2.91 4.26 10.17
N PRO A 252 -3.00 4.15 8.83
CA PRO A 252 -3.82 5.06 8.06
C PRO A 252 -5.28 4.84 8.45
N VAL A 253 -5.91 5.84 9.06
CA VAL A 253 -7.33 5.84 9.41
C VAL A 253 -8.03 6.85 8.52
N ARG A 254 -9.33 6.65 8.25
CA ARG A 254 -10.16 7.66 7.57
C ARG A 254 -10.01 8.99 8.29
N VAL A 255 -9.58 10.00 7.53
CA VAL A 255 -9.49 11.38 8.02
C VAL A 255 -10.74 12.09 7.55
N LEU A 256 -11.50 12.61 8.52
CA LEU A 256 -12.75 13.32 8.28
C LEU A 256 -13.77 12.42 7.55
N ASP A 257 -14.87 13.00 7.09
CA ASP A 257 -15.92 12.29 6.35
C ASP A 257 -15.62 12.24 4.84
N PHE A 258 -14.34 12.09 4.47
CA PHE A 258 -13.91 12.01 3.08
C PHE A 258 -14.37 10.71 2.41
N ARG A 259 -14.56 10.74 1.10
CA ARG A 259 -14.93 9.60 0.27
C ARG A 259 -13.83 8.51 0.30
N MET A 260 -14.26 7.27 0.08
CA MET A 260 -13.46 6.07 0.38
C MET A 260 -12.47 5.66 -0.72
N SER A 261 -12.64 6.10 -1.96
CA SER A 261 -11.71 5.75 -3.04
C SER A 261 -10.40 6.55 -2.89
N ALA A 262 -9.32 6.03 -3.45
CA ALA A 262 -8.01 6.67 -3.33
C ALA A 262 -7.96 8.02 -4.06
N SER A 263 -8.59 8.12 -5.24
CA SER A 263 -8.67 9.40 -5.95
C SER A 263 -9.53 10.39 -5.17
N ASP A 264 -10.73 9.97 -4.78
CA ASP A 264 -11.68 10.86 -4.11
C ASP A 264 -11.11 11.36 -2.78
N LEU A 265 -10.40 10.52 -2.04
CA LEU A 265 -9.72 10.92 -0.80
C LEU A 265 -8.72 12.06 -1.04
N LEU A 266 -7.95 12.00 -2.14
CA LEU A 266 -6.98 13.04 -2.48
C LEU A 266 -7.66 14.33 -2.95
N ASP A 267 -8.73 14.20 -3.73
CA ASP A 267 -9.50 15.34 -4.23
C ASP A 267 -10.28 16.02 -3.09
N ASP A 268 -10.85 15.25 -2.15
CA ASP A 268 -11.51 15.76 -0.95
C ASP A 268 -10.51 16.43 0.00
N ALA A 269 -9.34 15.81 0.20
CA ALA A 269 -8.27 16.42 0.99
C ALA A 269 -7.78 17.74 0.38
N HIS A 270 -7.77 17.85 -0.94
CA HIS A 270 -7.44 19.09 -1.63
C HIS A 270 -8.51 20.15 -1.39
N THR A 271 -9.77 19.84 -1.72
CA THR A 271 -10.93 20.73 -1.56
C THR A 271 -11.09 21.21 -0.11
N HIS A 272 -10.85 20.33 0.86
CA HIS A 272 -10.87 20.69 2.27
C HIS A 272 -9.78 21.70 2.63
N ALA A 273 -8.56 21.52 2.13
CA ALA A 273 -7.47 22.45 2.39
C ALA A 273 -7.78 23.85 1.80
N GLU A 274 -8.36 23.92 0.60
CA GLU A 274 -8.80 25.18 -0.01
C GLU A 274 -9.87 25.88 0.81
N THR A 275 -10.90 25.13 1.21
CA THR A 275 -12.01 25.63 2.04
C THR A 275 -11.49 26.20 3.35
N MET A 276 -10.59 25.49 4.02
CA MET A 276 -10.00 25.92 5.29
C MET A 276 -8.99 27.08 5.13
N ALA A 277 -8.32 27.18 3.97
CA ALA A 277 -7.43 28.30 3.67
C ALA A 277 -8.19 29.56 3.21
N GLY A 278 -9.45 29.42 2.78
CA GLY A 278 -10.27 30.51 2.26
C GLY A 278 -9.81 31.02 0.89
N GLN A 279 -9.04 30.22 0.15
CA GLN A 279 -8.51 30.55 -1.18
C GLN A 279 -8.27 29.28 -2.00
N HIS A 280 -8.21 29.44 -3.33
CA HIS A 280 -7.80 28.37 -4.24
C HIS A 280 -6.33 28.01 -3.98
N LEU A 281 -5.98 26.72 -3.96
CA LEU A 281 -4.63 26.24 -3.72
C LEU A 281 -4.17 25.36 -4.88
N SER A 282 -2.90 25.48 -5.27
CA SER A 282 -2.25 24.47 -6.12
C SER A 282 -2.12 23.12 -5.37
N GLY A 283 -1.87 22.01 -6.08
CA GLY A 283 -1.60 20.71 -5.45
C GLY A 283 -0.42 20.77 -4.47
N ALA A 284 0.65 21.47 -4.84
CA ALA A 284 1.80 21.71 -3.98
C ALA A 284 1.49 22.60 -2.76
N GLU A 285 0.61 23.60 -2.91
CA GLU A 285 0.11 24.44 -1.81
C GLU A 285 -0.73 23.64 -0.82
N SER A 286 -1.68 22.86 -1.32
CA SER A 286 -2.47 21.93 -0.50
C SER A 286 -1.56 20.95 0.25
N SER A 287 -0.54 20.41 -0.41
CA SER A 287 0.48 19.58 0.25
C SER A 287 1.23 20.32 1.36
N ARG A 288 1.57 21.59 1.17
CA ARG A 288 2.22 22.40 2.21
C ARG A 288 1.28 22.65 3.37
N TRP A 289 0.03 23.01 3.09
CA TRP A 289 -0.99 23.23 4.11
C TRP A 289 -1.13 22.02 5.04
N TRP A 290 -1.28 20.81 4.47
CA TRP A 290 -1.33 19.57 5.27
C TRP A 290 -0.04 19.28 6.04
N ARG A 291 1.15 19.56 5.48
CA ARG A 291 2.42 19.46 6.23
C ARG A 291 2.44 20.39 7.42
N ASP A 292 1.93 21.60 7.25
CA ASP A 292 1.91 22.59 8.32
C ASP A 292 0.93 22.21 9.43
N GLN A 293 -0.20 21.55 9.10
CA GLN A 293 -1.06 20.90 10.11
C GLN A 293 -0.32 19.81 10.89
N ALA A 294 0.41 18.93 10.20
CA ALA A 294 1.21 17.89 10.85
C ALA A 294 2.31 18.49 11.77
N ARG A 295 2.98 19.56 11.32
CA ARG A 295 3.98 20.28 12.12
C ARG A 295 3.35 20.99 13.31
N ALA A 296 2.16 21.57 13.14
CA ALA A 296 1.42 22.19 14.23
C ALA A 296 1.08 21.17 15.33
N PHE A 297 0.66 19.96 14.96
CA PHE A 297 0.47 18.86 15.92
C PHE A 297 1.75 18.55 16.71
N TRP A 298 2.91 18.43 16.04
CA TRP A 298 4.19 18.22 16.71
C TRP A 298 4.60 19.36 17.64
N ARG A 299 4.35 20.60 17.24
CA ARG A 299 4.68 21.80 18.03
C ARG A 299 3.77 21.95 19.25
N ASN A 300 2.48 21.69 19.06
CA ASN A 300 1.47 21.92 20.09
C ASN A 300 1.34 20.71 21.06
N HIS A 301 1.64 19.49 20.59
CA HIS A 301 1.53 18.25 21.37
C HIS A 301 2.78 17.37 21.27
N PRO A 302 3.99 17.87 21.61
CA PRO A 302 5.25 17.18 21.37
C PRO A 302 5.35 15.83 22.08
N PHE A 303 4.80 15.70 23.29
CA PHE A 303 4.80 14.43 24.01
C PHE A 303 3.90 13.39 23.33
N THR A 304 2.67 13.76 22.97
CA THR A 304 1.73 12.90 22.25
C THR A 304 2.30 12.47 20.90
N ALA A 305 2.88 13.41 20.15
CA ALA A 305 3.52 13.12 18.88
C ALA A 305 4.70 12.14 19.02
N THR A 306 5.55 12.35 20.04
CA THR A 306 6.66 11.43 20.35
C THR A 306 6.16 10.03 20.71
N MET A 307 5.14 9.92 21.56
CA MET A 307 4.54 8.65 21.95
C MET A 307 3.90 7.95 20.76
N LEU A 308 3.24 8.70 19.86
CA LEU A 308 2.66 8.20 18.63
C LEU A 308 3.75 7.66 17.68
N THR A 309 4.87 8.35 17.52
CA THR A 309 6.02 7.86 16.73
C THR A 309 6.63 6.60 17.33
N ALA A 310 6.79 6.53 18.66
CA ALA A 310 7.23 5.32 19.34
C ALA A 310 6.23 4.16 19.12
N LYS A 311 4.93 4.44 19.23
CA LYS A 311 3.86 3.50 18.93
C LYS A 311 3.97 2.97 17.50
N LYS A 312 4.11 3.83 16.49
CA LYS A 312 4.34 3.40 15.09
C LYS A 312 5.57 2.51 14.94
N GLY A 313 6.67 2.86 15.62
CA GLY A 313 7.87 2.04 15.65
C GLY A 313 7.62 0.62 16.18
N LEU A 314 6.82 0.48 17.23
CA LEU A 314 6.41 -0.82 17.79
C LEU A 314 5.37 -1.53 16.90
N LEU A 315 4.43 -0.80 16.30
CA LEU A 315 3.43 -1.33 15.37
C LEU A 315 4.07 -1.98 14.14
N PHE A 316 5.19 -1.43 13.64
CA PHE A 316 5.92 -2.05 12.54
C PHE A 316 6.27 -3.52 12.85
N TRP A 317 6.68 -3.80 14.08
CA TRP A 317 7.11 -5.12 14.53
C TRP A 317 5.98 -6.02 15.04
N ASN A 318 4.75 -5.51 15.13
CA ASN A 318 3.62 -6.30 15.59
C ASN A 318 3.34 -7.47 14.64
N HIS A 319 2.94 -8.62 15.21
CA HIS A 319 2.67 -9.82 14.43
C HIS A 319 1.53 -9.64 13.43
N ARG A 320 0.50 -8.85 13.74
CA ARG A 320 -0.70 -8.72 12.89
C ARG A 320 -0.41 -7.92 11.64
N ASP A 321 -0.96 -8.39 10.53
CA ASP A 321 -1.03 -7.61 9.30
C ASP A 321 -2.25 -6.68 9.30
N VAL A 322 -1.99 -5.37 9.31
CA VAL A 322 -3.01 -4.35 9.08
C VAL A 322 -2.74 -3.75 7.72
N ASP A 323 -3.44 -4.31 6.73
CA ASP A 323 -3.39 -3.89 5.34
C ASP A 323 -4.47 -2.83 5.09
N ASP A 324 -4.07 -1.68 4.55
CA ASP A 324 -4.98 -0.58 4.22
C ASP A 324 -5.88 -0.90 3.01
N LEU A 325 -5.42 -1.78 2.11
CA LEU A 325 -6.24 -2.29 1.01
C LEU A 325 -7.01 -3.57 1.34
N ARG A 326 -6.81 -4.14 2.55
CA ARG A 326 -7.50 -5.36 3.04
C ARG A 326 -7.47 -6.52 2.05
N LEU A 327 -6.41 -6.65 1.24
CA LEU A 327 -6.42 -7.50 0.04
C LEU A 327 -6.56 -8.99 0.39
N VAL A 328 -5.96 -9.42 1.50
CA VAL A 328 -6.06 -10.81 1.99
C VAL A 328 -7.48 -11.13 2.42
N GLU A 329 -8.11 -10.25 3.20
CA GLU A 329 -9.47 -10.41 3.69
C GLU A 329 -10.48 -10.38 2.54
N GLN A 330 -10.36 -9.40 1.64
CA GLN A 330 -11.18 -9.31 0.43
C GLN A 330 -11.08 -10.59 -0.41
N PHE A 331 -9.86 -11.11 -0.60
CA PHE A 331 -9.66 -12.33 -1.35
C PHE A 331 -10.36 -13.52 -0.70
N ARG A 332 -10.21 -13.70 0.62
CA ARG A 332 -10.88 -14.78 1.35
C ARG A 332 -12.40 -14.71 1.25
N LEU A 333 -12.97 -13.51 1.37
CA LEU A 333 -14.42 -13.31 1.26
C LEU A 333 -14.94 -13.65 -0.14
N LEU A 334 -14.19 -13.30 -1.18
CA LEU A 334 -14.64 -13.42 -2.57
C LEU A 334 -14.34 -14.78 -3.20
N THR A 335 -13.34 -15.52 -2.72
CA THR A 335 -12.99 -16.83 -3.27
C THR A 335 -13.37 -18.00 -2.37
N GLY A 336 -13.56 -17.76 -1.06
CA GLY A 336 -13.82 -18.82 -0.07
C GLY A 336 -12.69 -19.82 0.12
N ARG A 337 -11.56 -19.69 -0.59
CA ARG A 337 -10.40 -20.58 -0.55
C ARG A 337 -9.12 -19.77 -0.66
N PHE A 338 -8.10 -20.17 0.11
CA PHE A 338 -6.76 -19.64 -0.03
C PHE A 338 -5.77 -20.80 -0.22
N PRO A 339 -4.95 -20.80 -1.28
CA PRO A 339 -4.02 -21.91 -1.56
C PRO A 339 -2.86 -21.98 -0.56
N ILE A 340 -2.78 -21.04 0.38
CA ILE A 340 -1.81 -21.01 1.46
C ILE A 340 -2.56 -21.32 2.77
N PRO A 341 -2.05 -22.24 3.62
CA PRO A 341 -2.63 -22.54 4.93
C PRO A 341 -2.73 -21.30 5.83
N PRO A 342 -3.50 -21.36 6.94
CA PRO A 342 -3.50 -20.33 7.97
C PRO A 342 -2.06 -19.94 8.33
N TRP A 343 -1.70 -18.68 8.08
CA TRP A 343 -0.36 -18.15 8.22
C TRP A 343 -0.31 -17.21 9.44
N PRO A 344 0.75 -17.23 10.26
CA PRO A 344 0.86 -16.35 11.43
C PRO A 344 1.27 -14.91 11.06
N ASP A 345 0.60 -14.34 10.06
CA ASP A 345 0.79 -12.98 9.55
C ASP A 345 2.28 -12.59 9.42
N PHE A 346 2.69 -11.45 9.96
CA PHE A 346 4.05 -10.92 9.88
C PHE A 346 5.02 -11.57 10.90
N LEU A 347 4.54 -12.43 11.81
CA LEU A 347 5.34 -12.94 12.94
C LEU A 347 6.70 -13.55 12.53
N PRO A 348 6.79 -14.48 11.55
CA PRO A 348 8.07 -15.11 11.23
C PRO A 348 9.08 -14.10 10.66
N ILE A 349 8.58 -13.14 9.88
CA ILE A 349 9.37 -12.08 9.25
C ILE A 349 9.85 -11.09 10.31
N GLY A 350 8.96 -10.65 11.20
CA GLY A 350 9.27 -9.73 12.31
C GLY A 350 10.31 -10.32 13.26
N LEU A 351 10.17 -11.59 13.66
CA LEU A 351 11.12 -12.28 14.54
C LEU A 351 12.50 -12.39 13.88
N LEU A 352 12.58 -12.92 12.67
CA LEU A 352 13.84 -13.06 11.94
C LEU A 352 14.46 -11.69 11.62
N GLY A 353 13.63 -10.69 11.32
CA GLY A 353 14.06 -9.31 11.11
C GLY A 353 14.74 -8.71 12.33
N LEU A 354 14.12 -8.80 13.52
CA LEU A 354 14.69 -8.29 14.77
C LEU A 354 15.96 -9.05 15.17
N ILE A 355 15.98 -10.37 15.03
CA ILE A 355 17.19 -11.20 15.24
C ILE A 355 18.29 -10.77 14.27
N GLY A 356 17.94 -10.59 12.99
CA GLY A 356 18.85 -10.15 11.93
C GLY A 356 19.47 -8.79 12.24
N LEU A 357 18.64 -7.78 12.49
CA LEU A 357 19.07 -6.44 12.85
C LEU A 357 19.94 -6.43 14.11
N SER A 358 19.68 -7.29 15.08
CA SER A 358 20.43 -7.30 16.34
C SER A 358 21.75 -8.08 16.25
N LEU A 359 21.75 -9.23 15.59
CA LEU A 359 22.79 -10.25 15.75
C LEU A 359 23.62 -10.51 14.50
N VAL A 360 23.22 -10.07 13.31
CA VAL A 360 24.06 -10.29 12.11
C VAL A 360 25.41 -9.58 12.27
N ARG A 361 26.51 -10.24 11.89
CA ARG A 361 27.86 -9.66 11.94
C ARG A 361 28.26 -9.12 10.58
N ASN A 362 29.08 -8.06 10.58
CA ASN A 362 29.69 -7.46 9.39
C ASN A 362 28.72 -6.88 8.36
N GLU A 363 27.47 -6.60 8.76
CA GLU A 363 26.44 -6.02 7.89
C GLU A 363 25.97 -4.64 8.37
N ASN A 364 26.84 -3.85 9.00
CA ASN A 364 26.47 -2.55 9.58
C ASN A 364 25.91 -1.58 8.51
N ARG A 365 26.47 -1.61 7.29
CA ARG A 365 25.98 -0.80 6.16
C ARG A 365 24.53 -1.14 5.83
N MET A 366 24.23 -2.43 5.60
CA MET A 366 22.86 -2.90 5.35
C MET A 366 21.92 -2.59 6.52
N ARG A 367 22.36 -2.80 7.77
CA ARG A 367 21.56 -2.51 8.97
C ARG A 367 21.14 -1.05 9.04
N VAL A 368 22.08 -0.12 8.86
CA VAL A 368 21.82 1.33 8.91
C VAL A 368 20.91 1.75 7.76
N MET A 369 21.12 1.22 6.56
CA MET A 369 20.23 1.47 5.42
C MET A 369 18.80 1.03 5.70
N VAL A 370 18.59 -0.21 6.14
CA VAL A 370 17.25 -0.75 6.45
C VAL A 370 16.57 0.07 7.55
N LEU A 371 17.28 0.39 8.64
CA LEU A 371 16.74 1.22 9.72
C LEU A 371 16.35 2.63 9.24
N ALA A 372 17.15 3.25 8.35
CA ALA A 372 16.84 4.56 7.79
C ALA A 372 15.60 4.53 6.89
N GLY A 373 15.44 3.48 6.07
CA GLY A 373 14.24 3.28 5.25
C GLY A 373 12.99 3.05 6.08
N MET A 374 13.11 2.25 7.13
CA MET A 374 12.02 2.00 8.09
C MET A 374 11.63 3.27 8.85
N LEU A 375 12.60 4.09 9.27
CA LEU A 375 12.32 5.39 9.88
C LEU A 375 11.53 6.28 8.91
N GLY A 376 11.87 6.24 7.62
CA GLY A 376 11.11 6.88 6.55
C GLY A 376 9.63 6.50 6.56
N LEU A 377 9.26 5.25 6.84
CA LEU A 377 7.86 4.81 6.99
C LEU A 377 7.23 5.27 8.31
N ILE A 378 7.98 5.12 9.42
CA ILE A 378 7.52 5.46 10.78
C ILE A 378 7.15 6.95 10.90
N LEU A 379 7.78 7.82 10.13
CA LEU A 379 7.43 9.24 10.06
C LEU A 379 6.00 9.48 9.54
N PHE A 380 5.48 8.60 8.68
CA PHE A 380 4.11 8.66 8.15
C PHE A 380 3.21 7.75 8.98
N PHE A 381 2.89 6.57 8.48
CA PHE A 381 2.04 5.57 9.12
C PHE A 381 2.51 4.17 8.76
N ILE A 382 2.07 3.17 9.53
CA ILE A 382 2.40 1.78 9.30
C ILE A 382 1.24 1.11 8.54
N THR A 383 1.56 0.42 7.45
CA THR A 383 0.66 -0.52 6.77
C THR A 383 1.45 -1.77 6.38
N ALA A 384 0.78 -2.92 6.36
CA ALA A 384 1.36 -4.21 6.01
C ALA A 384 2.06 -4.18 4.65
N ARG A 385 1.48 -3.51 3.64
CA ARG A 385 2.05 -3.42 2.29
C ARG A 385 3.39 -2.68 2.21
N TYR A 386 3.66 -1.78 3.14
CA TYR A 386 4.97 -1.11 3.27
C TYR A 386 5.99 -1.98 4.01
N ARG A 387 5.56 -2.75 5.02
CA ARG A 387 6.43 -3.73 5.69
C ARG A 387 6.90 -4.82 4.74
N LEU A 388 6.02 -5.27 3.84
CA LEU A 388 6.34 -6.23 2.78
C LEU A 388 7.57 -5.80 1.96
N THR A 389 7.75 -4.50 1.71
CA THR A 389 8.89 -3.97 0.95
C THR A 389 10.24 -4.31 1.61
N PHE A 390 10.26 -4.42 2.94
CA PHE A 390 11.47 -4.73 3.72
C PHE A 390 11.60 -6.22 4.07
N ALA A 391 10.53 -7.01 3.94
CA ALA A 391 10.50 -8.41 4.30
C ALA A 391 11.65 -9.23 3.67
N PRO A 392 12.00 -9.06 2.37
CA PRO A 392 13.08 -9.83 1.77
C PRO A 392 14.45 -9.61 2.46
N VAL A 393 14.77 -8.35 2.77
CA VAL A 393 16.06 -8.00 3.40
C VAL A 393 16.08 -8.42 4.86
N LEU A 394 14.97 -8.25 5.59
CA LEU A 394 14.84 -8.68 6.98
C LEU A 394 15.01 -10.21 7.14
N LEU A 395 14.36 -10.99 6.27
CA LEU A 395 14.52 -12.44 6.25
C LEU A 395 15.95 -12.86 5.91
N ALA A 396 16.59 -12.20 4.95
CA ALA A 396 17.99 -12.48 4.61
C ALA A 396 18.95 -12.20 5.78
N MET A 397 18.75 -11.07 6.49
CA MET A 397 19.51 -10.73 7.69
C MET A 397 19.28 -11.73 8.83
N GLY A 398 18.02 -12.13 9.06
CA GLY A 398 17.67 -13.11 10.07
C GLY A 398 18.29 -14.47 9.81
N ALA A 399 18.19 -14.97 8.57
CA ALA A 399 18.80 -16.24 8.16
C ALA A 399 20.31 -16.24 8.36
N ALA A 400 20.98 -15.12 8.05
CA ALA A 400 22.40 -14.93 8.27
C ALA A 400 22.75 -14.92 9.76
N ALA A 401 22.04 -14.14 10.56
CA ALA A 401 22.26 -14.04 12.00
C ALA A 401 22.10 -15.41 12.69
N VAL A 402 21.01 -16.13 12.42
CA VAL A 402 20.77 -17.47 12.98
C VAL A 402 21.91 -18.41 12.61
N SER A 403 22.31 -18.45 11.33
CA SER A 403 23.40 -19.32 10.86
C SER A 403 24.73 -19.01 11.55
N GLN A 404 25.10 -17.72 11.64
CA GLN A 404 26.34 -17.28 12.26
C GLN A 404 26.36 -17.63 13.77
N ARG A 405 25.25 -17.43 14.50
CA ARG A 405 25.18 -17.72 15.94
C ARG A 405 25.13 -19.21 16.24
N MET A 406 24.44 -20.00 15.41
CA MET A 406 24.48 -21.47 15.52
C MET A 406 25.88 -22.02 15.27
N ALA A 407 26.57 -21.54 14.22
CA ALA A 407 27.95 -21.95 13.94
C ALA A 407 28.91 -21.58 15.07
N ALA A 408 28.72 -20.42 15.70
CA ALA A 408 29.48 -19.97 16.86
C ALA A 408 29.02 -20.59 18.19
N ARG A 409 28.02 -21.49 18.20
CA ARG A 409 27.40 -22.09 19.39
C ARG A 409 26.86 -21.07 20.41
N GLN A 410 26.47 -19.88 19.95
CA GLN A 410 25.99 -18.78 20.79
C GLN A 410 24.47 -18.82 21.01
N TYR A 411 23.96 -19.97 21.47
CA TYR A 411 22.51 -20.21 21.58
C TYR A 411 21.81 -19.25 22.56
N ARG A 412 22.50 -18.80 23.62
CA ARG A 412 21.95 -17.84 24.59
C ARG A 412 21.56 -16.52 23.92
N SER A 413 22.43 -15.99 23.05
CA SER A 413 22.13 -14.74 22.32
C SER A 413 20.92 -14.88 21.41
N LEU A 414 20.80 -16.03 20.74
CA LEU A 414 19.66 -16.33 19.88
C LEU A 414 18.38 -16.45 20.71
N ALA A 415 18.39 -17.21 21.81
CA ALA A 415 17.24 -17.38 22.68
C ALA A 415 16.75 -16.05 23.26
N VAL A 416 17.66 -15.22 23.78
CA VAL A 416 17.31 -13.89 24.33
C VAL A 416 16.70 -13.00 23.25
N CYS A 417 17.32 -12.90 22.07
CA CYS A 417 16.77 -12.09 20.99
C CYS A 417 15.42 -12.63 20.48
N THR A 418 15.22 -13.94 20.41
CA THR A 418 13.93 -14.54 20.03
C THR A 418 12.84 -14.19 21.04
N VAL A 419 13.12 -14.31 22.35
CA VAL A 419 12.15 -13.96 23.40
C VAL A 419 11.81 -12.47 23.33
N LEU A 420 12.81 -11.59 23.23
CA LEU A 420 12.58 -10.14 23.13
C LEU A 420 11.79 -9.79 21.86
N ALA A 421 12.13 -10.40 20.72
CA ALA A 421 11.42 -10.19 19.47
C ALA A 421 9.96 -10.67 19.57
N ALA A 422 9.71 -11.80 20.23
CA ALA A 422 8.36 -12.32 20.45
C ALA A 422 7.55 -11.40 21.37
N LEU A 423 8.16 -10.87 22.44
CA LEU A 423 7.52 -9.90 23.32
C LEU A 423 7.12 -8.63 22.57
N VAL A 424 8.00 -8.08 21.72
CA VAL A 424 7.70 -6.91 20.88
C VAL A 424 6.58 -7.22 19.89
N ALA A 425 6.63 -8.38 19.22
CA ALA A 425 5.63 -8.76 18.23
C ALA A 425 4.23 -9.00 18.81
N TRP A 426 4.15 -9.37 20.09
CA TRP A 426 2.91 -9.60 20.84
C TRP A 426 2.44 -8.45 21.70
N LEU A 427 3.08 -7.27 21.60
CA LEU A 427 2.58 -6.08 22.28
C LEU A 427 1.10 -5.84 21.91
N PRO A 428 0.20 -5.67 22.90
CA PRO A 428 -1.21 -5.54 22.66
C PRO A 428 -1.49 -4.16 22.04
N PHE A 429 -2.07 -4.16 20.84
CA PHE A 429 -2.61 -2.96 20.22
C PHE A 429 -4.08 -3.16 19.90
N THR A 430 -4.89 -2.17 20.23
CA THR A 430 -6.28 -2.08 19.80
C THR A 430 -6.29 -1.73 18.31
N ILE A 431 -6.65 -2.70 17.48
CA ILE A 431 -6.90 -2.52 16.05
C ILE A 431 -8.41 -2.62 15.89
N PRO A 432 -9.10 -1.54 15.47
CA PRO A 432 -10.53 -1.59 15.21
C PRO A 432 -10.87 -2.72 14.24
N SER A 433 -11.96 -3.44 14.50
CA SER A 433 -12.48 -4.40 13.52
C SER A 433 -12.86 -3.66 12.25
N GLN A 434 -12.43 -4.18 11.12
CA GLN A 434 -12.81 -3.67 9.80
C GLN A 434 -13.75 -4.62 9.06
N ALA A 435 -14.37 -5.57 9.76
CA ALA A 435 -15.25 -6.56 9.14
C ALA A 435 -16.42 -5.92 8.37
N SER A 436 -17.03 -4.84 8.90
CA SER A 436 -18.09 -4.11 8.20
C SER A 436 -17.57 -3.42 6.93
N VAL A 437 -16.36 -2.85 6.98
CA VAL A 437 -15.70 -2.25 5.82
C VAL A 437 -15.38 -3.32 4.78
N ASP A 438 -14.92 -4.49 5.21
CA ASP A 438 -14.61 -5.58 4.31
C ASP A 438 -15.85 -6.11 3.60
N ALA A 439 -16.92 -6.35 4.35
CA ALA A 439 -18.19 -6.82 3.81
C ALA A 439 -18.81 -5.79 2.86
N TYR A 440 -18.75 -4.50 3.21
CA TYR A 440 -19.16 -3.40 2.33
C TYR A 440 -18.40 -3.45 1.00
N ASN A 441 -17.05 -3.40 1.04
CA ASN A 441 -16.22 -3.37 -0.16
C ASN A 441 -16.42 -4.63 -1.04
N ALA A 442 -16.44 -5.81 -0.41
CA ALA A 442 -16.66 -7.07 -1.13
C ALA A 442 -18.05 -7.11 -1.78
N SER A 443 -19.08 -6.65 -1.08
CA SER A 443 -20.45 -6.61 -1.62
C SER A 443 -20.57 -5.67 -2.81
N LEU A 444 -19.99 -4.46 -2.75
CA LEU A 444 -20.00 -3.53 -3.88
C LEU A 444 -19.32 -4.13 -5.11
N GLN A 445 -18.22 -4.84 -4.91
CA GLN A 445 -17.51 -5.50 -6.01
C GLN A 445 -18.33 -6.62 -6.65
N LEU A 446 -19.07 -7.39 -5.85
CA LEU A 446 -20.00 -8.41 -6.33
C LEU A 446 -21.21 -7.80 -7.06
N LEU A 447 -21.76 -6.70 -6.55
CA LEU A 447 -22.85 -5.95 -7.18
C LEU A 447 -22.45 -5.36 -8.53
N GLN A 448 -21.22 -4.88 -8.69
CA GLN A 448 -20.70 -4.43 -9.99
C GLN A 448 -20.67 -5.56 -11.03
N GLN A 449 -20.59 -6.81 -10.59
CA GLN A 449 -20.56 -8.00 -11.44
C GLN A 449 -21.92 -8.70 -11.50
N ASN A 450 -22.97 -8.06 -10.98
CA ASN A 450 -24.33 -8.61 -10.92
C ASN A 450 -24.42 -9.96 -10.17
N GLN A 451 -23.53 -10.20 -9.21
CA GLN A 451 -23.51 -11.41 -8.37
C GLN A 451 -24.31 -11.18 -7.08
N LEU A 452 -25.63 -11.03 -7.23
CA LEU A 452 -26.53 -10.56 -6.17
C LEU A 452 -26.59 -11.51 -4.97
N GLU A 453 -26.66 -12.82 -5.21
CA GLU A 453 -26.74 -13.82 -4.13
C GLU A 453 -25.45 -13.87 -3.31
N ALA A 454 -24.29 -13.74 -3.98
CA ALA A 454 -23.01 -13.68 -3.30
C ALA A 454 -22.89 -12.40 -2.47
N ALA A 455 -23.33 -11.25 -3.00
CA ALA A 455 -23.34 -9.99 -2.27
C ALA A 455 -24.23 -10.08 -1.01
N GLU A 456 -25.41 -10.70 -1.14
CA GLU A 456 -26.32 -10.95 -0.03
C GLU A 456 -25.71 -11.86 1.04
N ALA A 457 -25.02 -12.93 0.63
CA ALA A 457 -24.35 -13.86 1.55
C ALA A 457 -23.22 -13.19 2.36
N ILE A 458 -22.55 -12.18 1.79
CA ILE A 458 -21.52 -11.39 2.48
C ILE A 458 -22.14 -10.34 3.41
N LEU A 459 -23.20 -9.64 2.96
CA LEU A 459 -23.84 -8.57 3.72
C LEU A 459 -24.64 -9.08 4.92
N ALA A 460 -25.33 -10.22 4.80
CA ALA A 460 -26.22 -10.75 5.84
C ALA A 460 -25.54 -10.92 7.23
N PRO A 461 -24.38 -11.59 7.37
CA PRO A 461 -23.71 -11.72 8.66
C PRO A 461 -23.17 -10.38 9.18
N ALA A 462 -22.71 -9.48 8.29
CA ALA A 462 -22.21 -8.16 8.67
C ALA A 462 -23.32 -7.27 9.24
N LEU A 463 -24.48 -7.23 8.59
CA LEU A 463 -25.68 -6.52 9.06
C LEU A 463 -26.26 -7.14 10.33
N SER A 464 -26.12 -8.45 10.53
CA SER A 464 -26.53 -9.09 11.79
C SER A 464 -25.64 -8.66 12.95
N ALA A 465 -24.35 -8.41 12.70
CA ALA A 465 -23.40 -7.97 13.72
C ALA A 465 -23.51 -6.44 14.00
N ASP A 466 -23.79 -5.64 12.98
CA ASP A 466 -23.93 -4.18 13.08
C ASP A 466 -25.10 -3.67 12.20
N PRO A 467 -26.35 -3.78 12.69
CA PRO A 467 -27.56 -3.48 11.90
C PRO A 467 -27.70 -2.02 11.48
N ASP A 468 -27.07 -1.11 12.23
CA ASP A 468 -27.18 0.34 12.04
C ASP A 468 -25.97 0.93 11.29
N ASN A 469 -25.07 0.09 10.76
CA ASN A 469 -23.90 0.56 10.04
C ASN A 469 -24.31 1.31 8.75
N PRO A 470 -23.93 2.58 8.55
CA PRO A 470 -24.33 3.35 7.38
C PRO A 470 -23.87 2.72 6.06
N ASN A 471 -22.61 2.27 6.00
CA ASN A 471 -22.04 1.67 4.79
C ASN A 471 -22.74 0.33 4.45
N LEU A 472 -22.98 -0.53 5.44
CA LEU A 472 -23.68 -1.80 5.19
C LEU A 472 -25.13 -1.57 4.74
N ASN A 473 -25.83 -0.58 5.32
CA ASN A 473 -27.17 -0.21 4.88
C ASN A 473 -27.17 0.42 3.47
N HIS A 474 -26.14 1.18 3.11
CA HIS A 474 -25.94 1.67 1.74
C HIS A 474 -25.74 0.51 0.74
N ALA A 475 -24.88 -0.46 1.06
CA ALA A 475 -24.69 -1.63 0.22
C ALA A 475 -25.94 -2.51 0.15
N LEU A 476 -26.68 -2.67 1.24
CA LEU A 476 -27.99 -3.33 1.24
C LEU A 476 -28.99 -2.62 0.32
N GLY A 477 -29.08 -1.30 0.41
CA GLY A 477 -29.93 -0.50 -0.47
C GLY A 477 -29.56 -0.71 -1.95
N SER A 478 -28.27 -0.73 -2.25
CA SER A 478 -27.75 -0.98 -3.60
C SER A 478 -28.09 -2.40 -4.10
N LEU A 479 -27.94 -3.41 -3.25
CA LEU A 479 -28.35 -4.78 -3.52
C LEU A 479 -29.85 -4.89 -3.81
N ARG A 480 -30.69 -4.32 -2.93
CA ARG A 480 -32.15 -4.35 -3.10
C ARG A 480 -32.61 -3.58 -4.34
N PHE A 481 -31.93 -2.48 -4.67
CA PHE A 481 -32.20 -1.72 -5.88
C PHE A 481 -31.92 -2.56 -7.14
N GLN A 482 -30.79 -3.27 -7.21
CA GLN A 482 -30.48 -4.16 -8.33
C GLN A 482 -31.40 -5.38 -8.40
N GLN A 483 -31.94 -5.83 -7.27
CA GLN A 483 -33.01 -6.84 -7.21
C GLN A 483 -34.40 -6.29 -7.56
N GLU A 484 -34.50 -5.01 -7.95
CA GLU A 484 -35.76 -4.29 -8.25
C GLU A 484 -36.73 -4.19 -7.06
N ARG A 485 -36.25 -4.41 -5.83
CA ARG A 485 -37.00 -4.29 -4.58
C ARG A 485 -36.91 -2.86 -4.07
N TYR A 486 -37.49 -1.94 -4.83
CA TYR A 486 -37.26 -0.50 -4.69
C TYR A 486 -37.72 0.08 -3.34
N THR A 487 -38.81 -0.41 -2.76
CA THR A 487 -39.29 0.03 -1.44
C THR A 487 -38.32 -0.35 -0.32
N GLU A 488 -37.77 -1.57 -0.38
CA GLU A 488 -36.76 -2.04 0.57
C GLU A 488 -35.42 -1.32 0.37
N ALA A 489 -35.05 -1.01 -0.88
CA ALA A 489 -33.88 -0.22 -1.19
C ALA A 489 -33.98 1.18 -0.57
N ALA A 490 -35.11 1.86 -0.74
CA ALA A 490 -35.37 3.16 -0.14
C ALA A 490 -35.27 3.11 1.39
N ALA A 491 -35.82 2.09 2.04
CA ALA A 491 -35.74 1.93 3.49
C ALA A 491 -34.29 1.75 3.98
N ALA A 492 -33.47 0.99 3.26
CA ALA A 492 -32.06 0.79 3.59
C ALA A 492 -31.24 2.08 3.39
N PHE A 493 -31.47 2.82 2.29
CA PHE A 493 -30.83 4.11 2.08
C PHE A 493 -31.27 5.18 3.10
N GLN A 494 -32.53 5.16 3.53
CA GLN A 494 -33.00 6.03 4.62
C GLN A 494 -32.23 5.75 5.92
N ARG A 495 -32.07 4.47 6.32
CA ARG A 495 -31.27 4.12 7.51
C ARG A 495 -29.83 4.59 7.41
N CYS A 496 -29.23 4.49 6.22
CA CYS A 496 -27.90 5.04 5.95
C CYS A 496 -27.87 6.56 6.19
N ALA A 497 -28.81 7.29 5.59
CA ALA A 497 -28.91 8.75 5.71
C ALA A 497 -29.27 9.23 7.13
N ASP A 498 -30.02 8.44 7.91
CA ASP A 498 -30.35 8.76 9.31
C ASP A 498 -29.12 8.71 10.22
N ARG A 499 -28.21 7.78 9.93
CA ARG A 499 -26.99 7.56 10.72
C ARG A 499 -25.83 8.43 10.26
N GLU A 500 -25.70 8.65 8.96
CA GLU A 500 -24.71 9.52 8.36
C GLU A 500 -25.41 10.47 7.37
N PRO A 501 -25.93 11.62 7.85
CA PRO A 501 -26.68 12.58 7.02
C PRO A 501 -25.92 13.12 5.82
N ASN A 502 -24.59 13.08 5.88
CA ASN A 502 -23.68 13.51 4.82
C ASN A 502 -23.13 12.34 3.98
N HIS A 503 -23.66 11.12 4.14
CA HIS A 503 -23.18 9.96 3.39
C HIS A 503 -23.34 10.21 1.87
N PRO A 504 -22.27 10.06 1.08
CA PRO A 504 -22.33 10.27 -0.36
C PRO A 504 -23.41 9.41 -1.01
N ASN A 505 -24.24 10.01 -1.86
CA ASN A 505 -25.29 9.35 -2.63
C ASN A 505 -26.43 8.68 -1.82
N ALA A 506 -26.44 8.72 -0.47
CA ALA A 506 -27.47 8.00 0.30
C ALA A 506 -28.88 8.57 0.02
N ARG A 507 -29.04 9.90 0.15
CA ARG A 507 -30.29 10.60 -0.16
C ARG A 507 -30.66 10.55 -1.63
N PHE A 508 -29.67 10.66 -2.52
CA PHE A 508 -29.89 10.54 -3.96
C PHE A 508 -30.43 9.15 -4.32
N ASN A 509 -29.77 8.09 -3.84
CA ASN A 509 -30.17 6.72 -4.11
C ASN A 509 -31.52 6.41 -3.47
N GLN A 510 -31.81 6.94 -2.27
CA GLN A 510 -33.13 6.84 -1.66
C GLN A 510 -34.21 7.45 -2.56
N GLY A 511 -34.01 8.71 -3.00
CA GLY A 511 -34.97 9.40 -3.87
C GLY A 511 -35.19 8.66 -5.19
N LEU A 512 -34.11 8.16 -5.80
CA LEU A 512 -34.17 7.34 -7.00
C LEU A 512 -34.91 6.01 -6.77
N SER A 513 -34.68 5.33 -5.63
CA SER A 513 -35.42 4.13 -5.25
C SER A 513 -36.91 4.40 -5.08
N LEU A 514 -37.29 5.47 -4.38
CA LEU A 514 -38.70 5.85 -4.20
C LEU A 514 -39.38 6.18 -5.53
N ALA A 515 -38.69 6.91 -6.41
CA ALA A 515 -39.18 7.21 -7.75
C ALA A 515 -39.45 5.92 -8.56
N ARG A 516 -38.53 4.96 -8.52
CA ARG A 516 -38.69 3.64 -9.16
C ARG A 516 -39.79 2.79 -8.55
N ALA A 517 -40.10 3.00 -7.27
CA ALA A 517 -41.24 2.38 -6.58
C ALA A 517 -42.59 3.05 -6.89
N GLY A 518 -42.61 4.16 -7.66
CA GLY A 518 -43.82 4.95 -7.94
C GLY A 518 -44.19 5.95 -6.85
N LEU A 519 -43.38 6.08 -5.79
CA LEU A 519 -43.57 7.02 -4.68
C LEU A 519 -42.90 8.36 -5.00
N LEU A 520 -43.34 9.01 -6.07
CA LEU A 520 -42.66 10.16 -6.68
C LEU A 520 -42.49 11.33 -5.69
N CYS A 521 -43.50 11.64 -4.87
CA CYS A 521 -43.45 12.78 -3.96
C CYS A 521 -42.59 12.53 -2.71
N GLU A 522 -42.52 11.29 -2.25
CA GLU A 522 -41.54 10.91 -1.22
C GLU A 522 -40.12 10.97 -1.79
N GLY A 523 -39.92 10.51 -3.02
CA GLY A 523 -38.64 10.61 -3.72
C GLY A 523 -38.18 12.06 -3.88
N LEU A 524 -39.09 12.95 -4.27
CA LEU A 524 -38.84 14.39 -4.36
C LEU A 524 -38.43 14.99 -3.02
N ALA A 525 -39.09 14.60 -1.91
CA ALA A 525 -38.75 15.07 -0.58
C ALA A 525 -37.33 14.64 -0.16
N ALA A 526 -36.94 13.39 -0.45
CA ALA A 526 -35.61 12.88 -0.16
C ALA A 526 -34.50 13.64 -0.94
N LEU A 527 -34.74 13.94 -2.22
CA LEU A 527 -33.77 14.68 -3.04
C LEU A 527 -33.66 16.15 -2.62
N ARG A 528 -34.77 16.80 -2.22
CA ARG A 528 -34.76 18.19 -1.71
C ARG A 528 -33.91 18.36 -0.45
N ALA A 529 -33.66 17.28 0.28
CA ALA A 529 -32.78 17.29 1.44
C ALA A 529 -31.28 17.25 1.08
N ILE A 530 -30.89 17.12 -0.19
CA ILE A 530 -29.49 17.13 -0.62
C ILE A 530 -29.00 18.59 -0.66
N PRO A 531 -27.99 18.98 0.14
CA PRO A 531 -27.40 20.32 0.06
C PRO A 531 -26.53 20.43 -1.21
N ASN A 532 -26.73 21.49 -2.00
CA ASN A 532 -25.99 21.75 -3.24
C ASN A 532 -25.98 20.55 -4.20
N PRO A 533 -27.14 20.17 -4.76
CA PRO A 533 -27.22 19.02 -5.67
C PRO A 533 -26.31 19.23 -6.90
N SER A 534 -25.63 18.17 -7.29
CA SER A 534 -24.95 18.06 -8.59
C SER A 534 -25.94 18.16 -9.74
N ASP A 535 -25.45 18.43 -10.96
CA ASP A 535 -26.31 18.56 -12.15
C ASP A 535 -27.23 17.34 -12.32
N LYS A 536 -26.70 16.12 -12.13
CA LYS A 536 -27.49 14.89 -12.19
C LYS A 536 -28.57 14.80 -11.12
N GLU A 537 -28.29 15.29 -9.92
CA GLU A 537 -29.27 15.34 -8.82
C GLU A 537 -30.34 16.38 -9.08
N ALA A 538 -29.96 17.54 -9.64
CA ALA A 538 -30.86 18.62 -10.04
C ALA A 538 -31.82 18.18 -11.17
N ASP A 539 -31.32 17.47 -12.18
CA ASP A 539 -32.13 16.93 -13.28
C ASP A 539 -33.24 15.99 -12.77
N LEU A 540 -32.90 15.07 -11.86
CA LEU A 540 -33.87 14.15 -11.27
C LEU A 540 -34.88 14.89 -10.37
N LEU A 541 -34.42 15.91 -9.63
CA LEU A 541 -35.27 16.78 -8.82
C LEU A 541 -36.35 17.47 -9.66
N GLU A 542 -35.97 18.06 -10.78
CA GLU A 542 -36.88 18.77 -11.68
C GLU A 542 -37.89 17.80 -12.31
N ALA A 543 -37.41 16.64 -12.78
CA ALA A 543 -38.27 15.61 -13.35
C ALA A 543 -39.36 15.13 -12.37
N LEU A 544 -39.02 14.93 -11.09
CA LEU A 544 -40.00 14.51 -10.07
C LEU A 544 -40.95 15.64 -9.67
N ALA A 545 -40.48 16.89 -9.62
CA ALA A 545 -41.31 18.04 -9.27
C ALA A 545 -42.49 18.22 -10.24
N GLN A 546 -42.23 18.10 -11.55
CA GLN A 546 -43.25 18.19 -12.60
C GLN A 546 -44.39 17.17 -12.46
N HIS A 547 -44.13 16.02 -11.82
CA HIS A 547 -45.12 14.96 -11.63
C HIS A 547 -45.88 15.04 -10.29
N CYS A 548 -45.40 15.82 -9.33
CA CYS A 548 -46.07 16.01 -8.04
C CYS A 548 -46.87 17.31 -7.95
N ASP A 549 -46.54 18.31 -8.79
CA ASP A 549 -47.23 19.60 -8.84
C ASP A 549 -48.41 19.63 -9.84
N GLY A 550 -48.66 18.54 -10.58
CA GLY A 550 -49.79 18.35 -11.49
C GLY A 550 -50.71 17.22 -11.04
#